data_AF-A0A535DB01-F1
#
_entry.id   AF-A0A535DB01-F1
#
_cell.length_a   1.000
_cell.length_b   1.000
_cell.length_c   1.000
_cell.angle_alpha   90.00
_cell.angle_beta   90.00
_cell.angle_gamma   90.00
#
_symmetry.space_group_name_H-M   'P 1'
#
loop_
_entity.id
_entity.type
_entity.pdbx_description
1 polymer ?
#
loop_
_entity_poly.entity_id
_entity_poly.type
_entity_poly.pdbx_seq_one_letter_code
_entity_poly.pdbx_strand_id
1 'polypeptide(L)' 'NPGLAPRDSFHAAHAIDSGCPVIVSSDPDYDKVAGLRRVGPG' A
#
# COMPACT_ATOMS: atom_id res chain seq x y z
N ASN A 1 8.24 0.69 9.25
CA ASN A 1 7.56 -0.62 9.21
C ASN A 1 8.46 -1.61 8.50
N PRO A 2 9.09 -2.57 9.20
CA PRO A 2 9.83 -3.62 8.53
C PRO A 2 8.80 -4.56 7.89
N GLY A 3 8.53 -4.41 6.60
CA GLY A 3 7.53 -5.26 5.95
C GLY A 3 7.32 -5.01 4.46
N LEU A 4 7.50 -3.79 3.98
CA LEU A 4 7.37 -3.50 2.54
C LEU A 4 8.75 -3.38 1.90
N ALA A 5 8.88 -3.91 0.68
CA ALA A 5 10.03 -3.61 -0.15
C ALA A 5 10.13 -2.09 -0.40
N PRO A 6 11.33 -1.53 -0.68
CA PRO A 6 11.50 -0.08 -0.84
C PRO A 6 10.59 0.57 -1.88
N ARG A 7 10.37 -0.10 -3.02
CA ARG A 7 9.44 0.37 -4.06
C ARG A 7 8.01 0.47 -3.55
N ASP A 8 7.58 -0.54 -2.81
CA ASP A 8 6.19 -0.65 -2.35
C ASP A 8 5.91 0.37 -1.23
N SER A 9 6.94 0.68 -0.43
CA SER A 9 6.91 1.79 0.52
C SER A 9 6.68 3.14 -0.16
N PHE A 10 7.32 3.39 -1.31
CA PHE A 10 7.14 4.63 -2.07
C PHE A 10 5.72 4.74 -2.64
N HIS A 11 5.19 3.67 -3.24
CA HIS A 11 3.82 3.67 -3.76
C HIS A 11 2.78 3.90 -2.66
N ALA A 12 2.93 3.23 -1.51
CA ALA A 12 2.05 3.45 -0.37
C ALA A 12 2.08 4.91 0.12
N ALA A 13 3.27 5.51 0.25
CA ALA A 13 3.41 6.89 0.67
C ALA A 13 2.78 7.87 -0.32
N HIS A 14 3.01 7.66 -1.62
CA HIS A 14 2.45 8.52 -2.67
C HIS A 14 0.92 8.43 -2.73
N ALA A 15 0.35 7.24 -2.58
CA ALA A 15 -1.09 7.02 -2.55
C ALA A 15 -1.76 7.80 -1.40
N ILE A 16 -1.17 7.76 -0.20
CA ILE A 16 -1.64 8.51 0.97
C ILE A 16 -1.53 10.02 0.75
N ASP A 17 -0.35 10.49 0.31
CA ASP A 17 -0.08 11.92 0.06
C ASP A 17 -1.03 12.52 -0.99
N SER A 18 -1.37 11.72 -2.01
CA SER A 18 -2.27 12.14 -3.09
C SER A 18 -3.75 12.10 -2.71
N GLY A 19 -4.10 11.67 -1.50
CA GLY A 19 -5.49 11.48 -1.07
C GLY A 19 -6.19 10.30 -1.77
N CYS A 20 -5.42 9.34 -2.27
CA CYS A 20 -5.90 8.13 -2.94
C CYS A 20 -5.63 6.89 -2.04
N PRO A 21 -6.39 6.68 -0.95
CA PRO A 21 -6.10 5.63 0.04
C PRO A 21 -6.49 4.21 -0.44
N VAL A 22 -6.46 3.95 -1.75
CA VAL A 22 -6.75 2.65 -2.35
C VAL A 22 -5.58 2.24 -3.22
N ILE A 23 -5.06 1.03 -3.02
CA ILE A 23 -4.02 0.44 -3.87
C ILE A 23 -4.51 -0.86 -4.49
N VAL A 24 -4.33 -1.01 -5.79
CA VAL A 24 -4.63 -2.26 -6.50
C VAL A 24 -3.37 -3.11 -6.53
N SER A 25 -3.36 -4.23 -5.79
CA SER A 25 -2.19 -5.10 -5.65
C SER A 25 -2.56 -6.50 -5.18
N SER A 26 -1.83 -7.51 -5.66
CA SER A 26 -1.86 -8.88 -5.14
C SER A 26 -0.90 -9.08 -3.96
N ASP A 27 -0.15 -8.05 -3.56
CA ASP A 27 0.78 -8.13 -2.43
C ASP A 27 0.05 -7.85 -1.11
N PRO A 28 -0.10 -8.84 -0.21
CA PRO A 28 -0.80 -8.67 1.06
C PRO A 28 -0.06 -7.76 2.05
N ASP A 29 1.21 -7.41 1.82
CA ASP A 29 1.94 -6.56 2.77
C ASP A 29 1.39 -5.12 2.82
N TYR A 30 0.64 -4.68 1.81
CA TYR A 30 -0.08 -3.41 1.86
C TYR A 30 -1.22 -3.39 2.88
N ASP A 31 -1.73 -4.55 3.32
CA ASP A 31 -2.75 -4.63 4.37
C ASP A 31 -2.21 -4.16 5.74
N LYS A 32 -0.89 -4.05 5.88
CA LYS A 32 -0.20 -3.57 7.09
C LYS A 32 0.00 -2.04 7.10
N VAL A 33 -0.38 -1.35 6.03
CA VAL A 33 -0.22 0.11 5.90
C VAL A 33 -1.47 0.82 6.42
N ALA A 34 -1.34 1.47 7.57
CA ALA A 34 -2.40 2.30 8.11
C ALA A 34 -2.79 3.42 7.13
N GLY A 35 -4.09 3.62 6.90
CA GLY A 35 -4.60 4.65 5.99
C GLY A 35 -4.63 4.23 4.51
N LEU A 36 -4.29 2.98 4.19
CA LEU A 36 -4.36 2.43 2.84
C LEU A 36 -5.27 1.20 2.80
N ARG A 37 -6.09 1.08 1.77
CA ARG A 37 -6.95 -0.08 1.51
C ARG A 37 -6.45 -0.82 0.26
N ARG A 38 -6.04 -2.08 0.42
CA ARG A 38 -5.69 -2.94 -0.72
C ARG A 38 -6.95 -3.48 -1.40
N VAL A 39 -6.92 -3.58 -2.73
CA VAL A 39 -7.92 -4.25 -3.56
C VAL A 39 -7.20 -5.15 -4.57
N GLY A 40 -7.58 -6.42 -4.66
CA GLY A 40 -6.99 -7.36 -5.61
C GLY A 40 -7.37 -8.79 -5.29
N PRO A 41 -7.09 -9.75 -6.20
CA PRO A 41 -7.09 -11.16 -5.83
C PRO A 41 -6.09 -11.37 -4.68
N GLY A 42 -6.50 -12.20 -3.72
CA GLY A 42 -5.88 -12.37 -2.40
C GLY A 42 -4.36 -12.37 -2.42
#